data_AF-A0A847T0V1-F1
#
_entry.id   AF-A0A847T0V1-F1
#
_cell.length_a   1.000
_cell.length_b   1.000
_cell.length_c   1.000
_cell.angle_alpha   90.00
_cell.angle_beta   90.00
_cell.angle_gamma   90.00
#
_symmetry.space_group_name_H-M   'P 1'
#
loop_
_entity.id
_entity.type
_entity.pdbx_description
1 polymer ?
#
loop_
_entity_poly.entity_id
_entity_poly.type
_entity_poly.pdbx_seq_one_letter_code
_entity_poly.pdbx_strand_id
1 'polypeptide(L)'
;MSMDMVKARTISVALGGLLLIGCGILMIIGDTLDGILWLQVMLGMGLFMGGMGEFIGLKQPLKDERAARIGTLAMTYSWYTVLLWVATIAMIFGFGGGYKVTMAQAVGTTLIVIVVSIFGFNWYLGRKGDVE
;
A
#
# COMPACT_ATOMS: atom_id res chain seq x y z
N MET A 1 -19.50 17.21 -0.27
CA MET A 1 -18.36 16.94 0.62
C MET A 1 -17.40 18.12 0.52
N SER A 2 -17.05 18.78 1.62
CA SER A 2 -16.16 19.96 1.58
C SER A 2 -14.72 19.55 1.23
N MET A 3 -13.96 20.50 0.67
CA MET A 3 -12.56 20.30 0.29
C MET A 3 -11.68 19.84 1.46
N ASP A 4 -12.04 20.20 2.69
CA ASP A 4 -11.32 19.80 3.91
C ASP A 4 -11.44 18.30 4.20
N MET A 5 -12.60 17.69 3.90
CA MET A 5 -12.76 16.26 4.09
C MET A 5 -11.93 15.45 3.09
N VAL A 6 -11.70 15.96 1.89
CA VAL A 6 -10.84 15.31 0.89
C VAL A 6 -9.39 15.31 1.38
N LYS A 7 -8.89 16.46 1.83
CA LYS A 7 -7.55 16.58 2.41
C LYS A 7 -7.38 15.66 3.61
N ALA A 8 -8.38 15.59 4.49
CA ALA A 8 -8.36 14.69 5.64
C ALA A 8 -8.25 13.21 5.23
N ARG A 9 -8.93 12.80 4.16
CA ARG A 9 -8.86 11.42 3.61
C ARG A 9 -7.52 11.15 2.94
N THR A 10 -6.96 12.09 2.19
CA THR A 10 -5.60 11.95 1.65
C THR A 10 -4.56 11.81 2.77
N ILE A 11 -4.69 12.61 3.83
CA ILE A 11 -3.85 12.52 5.03
C ILE A 11 -4.04 11.16 5.71
N SER A 12 -5.27 10.65 5.81
CA SER A 12 -5.51 9.32 6.40
C SER A 12 -4.82 8.21 5.61
N VAL A 13 -4.81 8.28 4.27
CA VAL A 13 -4.08 7.33 3.43
C VAL A 13 -2.57 7.41 3.68
N ALA A 14 -2.01 8.62 3.72
CA ALA A 14 -0.59 8.80 4.00
C ALA A 14 -0.19 8.29 5.39
N LEU A 15 -0.96 8.64 6.43
CA LEU A 15 -0.74 8.17 7.80
C LEU A 15 -0.91 6.66 7.93
N GLY A 16 -1.94 6.09 7.32
CA GLY A 16 -2.16 4.64 7.29
C GLY A 16 -1.01 3.92 6.59
N GLY A 17 -0.54 4.45 5.46
CA GLY A 17 0.61 3.90 4.73
C GLY A 17 1.91 3.95 5.54
N LEU A 18 2.20 5.08 6.19
CA LEU A 18 3.37 5.22 7.07
C LEU A 18 3.31 4.25 8.26
N LEU A 19 2.12 4.09 8.87
CA LEU A 19 1.91 3.14 9.95
C LEU A 19 2.14 1.70 9.48
N LEU A 20 1.61 1.32 8.32
CA LEU A 20 1.82 -0.02 7.75
C LEU A 20 3.29 -0.31 7.42
N ILE A 21 4.03 0.69 6.92
CA ILE A 21 5.49 0.57 6.71
C ILE A 21 6.19 0.37 8.05
N GLY A 22 5.86 1.18 9.07
CA GLY A 22 6.42 1.05 10.41
C GLY A 22 6.17 -0.33 11.01
N CYS A 23 4.94 -0.82 10.95
CA CYS A 23 4.60 -2.18 11.39
C CYS A 23 5.37 -3.24 10.58
N GLY A 24 5.49 -3.08 9.26
CA GLY A 24 6.25 -4.00 8.43
C GLY A 24 7.73 -4.08 8.82
N ILE A 25 8.36 -2.94 9.11
CA ILE A 25 9.74 -2.88 9.60
C ILE A 25 9.86 -3.57 10.97
N LEU A 26 8.94 -3.30 11.89
CA LEU A 26 8.93 -3.95 13.21
C LEU A 26 8.74 -5.46 13.13
N MET A 27 7.91 -5.95 12.21
CA MET A 27 7.74 -7.39 11.97
C MET A 27 8.99 -8.04 11.39
N ILE A 28 9.72 -7.33 10.53
CA ILE A 28 10.96 -7.84 9.93
C ILE A 28 12.08 -7.93 10.96
N ILE A 29 12.26 -6.87 11.76
CA ILE A 29 13.35 -6.77 12.75
C ILE A 29 13.04 -7.58 14.00
N GLY A 30 11.82 -7.48 14.51
CA GLY A 30 11.38 -8.10 15.75
C GLY A 30 10.87 -9.52 15.60
N ASP A 31 10.70 -10.01 14.36
CA ASP A 31 10.19 -11.35 14.03
C ASP A 31 8.96 -11.75 14.88
N THR A 32 8.01 -10.83 15.01
CA THR A 32 6.87 -10.97 15.91
C THR A 32 5.56 -10.52 15.27
N LEU A 33 4.49 -11.22 15.63
CA LEU A 33 3.10 -10.93 15.28
C LEU A 33 2.28 -10.74 16.55
N ASP A 34 2.83 -9.95 17.47
CA ASP A 34 2.20 -9.70 18.76
C ASP A 34 0.81 -9.04 18.62
N GLY A 35 -0.06 -9.27 19.59
CA GLY A 35 -1.47 -8.82 19.51
C GLY A 35 -1.59 -7.29 19.32
N ILE A 36 -0.70 -6.53 19.95
CA ILE A 36 -0.64 -5.07 19.82
C ILE A 36 -0.21 -4.65 18.40
N LEU A 37 0.79 -5.32 17.83
CA LEU A 37 1.22 -5.05 16.44
C LEU A 37 0.11 -5.35 15.44
N TRP A 38 -0.64 -6.44 15.68
CA TRP A 38 -1.77 -6.78 14.83
C TRP A 38 -2.89 -5.72 14.86
N LEU A 39 -3.19 -5.17 16.03
CA LEU A 39 -4.13 -4.04 16.17
C LEU A 39 -3.66 -2.79 15.41
N GLN A 40 -2.36 -2.50 15.44
CA GLN A 40 -1.78 -1.39 14.68
C GLN A 40 -1.89 -1.61 13.17
N VAL A 41 -1.66 -2.84 12.69
CA VAL A 41 -1.87 -3.19 11.27
C VAL A 41 -3.33 -2.98 10.86
N MET A 42 -4.28 -3.43 11.69
CA MET A 42 -5.71 -3.22 11.41
C MET A 42 -6.08 -1.74 11.36
N LEU A 43 -5.57 -0.93 12.28
CA LEU A 43 -5.74 0.53 12.27
C LEU A 43 -5.13 1.13 10.99
N GLY A 44 -3.91 0.73 10.64
CA GLY A 44 -3.21 1.17 9.44
C GLY A 44 -3.99 0.86 8.17
N MET A 45 -4.49 -0.38 8.03
CA MET A 45 -5.34 -0.78 6.91
C MET A 45 -6.65 0.00 6.86
N GLY A 46 -7.29 0.24 8.01
CA GLY A 46 -8.53 1.02 8.09
C GLY A 46 -8.33 2.46 7.61
N LEU A 47 -7.25 3.13 8.05
CA LEU A 47 -6.90 4.48 7.62
C LEU A 47 -6.49 4.53 6.14
N PHE A 48 -5.73 3.53 5.71
CA PHE A 48 -5.22 3.40 4.35
C PHE A 48 -6.34 3.14 3.33
N MET A 49 -7.21 2.18 3.59
CA MET A 49 -8.34 1.88 2.70
C MET A 49 -9.47 2.90 2.81
N GLY A 50 -9.69 3.47 4.00
CA GLY A 50 -10.80 4.38 4.27
C GLY A 50 -10.73 5.72 3.53
N GLY A 51 -9.55 6.12 3.04
CA GLY A 51 -9.38 7.32 2.20
C GLY A 51 -8.93 7.00 0.77
N MET A 52 -8.82 5.72 0.40
CA MET A 52 -8.21 5.30 -0.87
C MET A 52 -9.03 5.75 -2.08
N GLY A 53 -10.36 5.70 -2.00
CA GLY A 53 -11.24 6.14 -3.08
C GLY A 53 -11.09 7.65 -3.37
N GLU A 54 -10.90 8.45 -2.34
CA GLU A 54 -10.63 9.89 -2.45
C GLU A 54 -9.21 10.14 -2.97
N PHE A 55 -8.21 9.39 -2.50
CA PHE A 55 -6.81 9.49 -2.94
C PHE A 55 -6.62 9.15 -4.43
N ILE A 56 -7.35 8.15 -4.93
CA ILE A 56 -7.31 7.71 -6.32
C ILE A 56 -8.16 8.64 -7.23
N GLY A 57 -8.97 9.53 -6.67
CA GLY A 57 -9.83 10.44 -7.45
C GLY A 57 -11.14 9.82 -7.93
N LEU A 58 -11.62 8.75 -7.28
CA LEU A 58 -12.87 8.06 -7.63
C LEU A 58 -14.11 8.68 -6.97
N LYS A 59 -13.95 9.55 -5.98
CA LYS A 59 -15.06 10.17 -5.22
C LYS A 59 -15.06 11.70 -5.34
N GLN A 60 -16.25 12.29 -5.51
CA GLN A 60 -16.45 13.73 -5.54
C GLN A 60 -16.06 14.41 -4.21
N PRO A 61 -15.53 15.64 -4.21
CA PRO A 61 -15.54 16.64 -5.30
C PRO A 61 -14.43 16.52 -6.36
N LEU A 62 -13.44 15.64 -6.22
CA LEU A 62 -12.37 15.48 -7.22
C LEU A 62 -12.81 14.52 -8.35
N LYS A 63 -13.64 15.00 -9.27
CA LYS A 63 -13.92 14.30 -10.53
C LYS A 63 -12.99 14.81 -11.63
N ASP A 64 -11.70 14.83 -11.34
CA ASP A 64 -10.68 15.02 -12.38
C ASP A 64 -10.46 13.65 -13.05
N GLU A 65 -10.96 13.51 -14.27
CA GLU A 65 -10.92 12.26 -15.04
C GLU A 65 -9.48 11.74 -15.20
N ARG A 66 -8.51 12.66 -15.26
CA ARG A 66 -7.09 12.35 -15.28
C ARG A 66 -6.64 11.70 -13.98
N ALA A 67 -6.98 12.28 -12.83
CA ALA A 67 -6.60 11.75 -11.54
C ALA A 67 -7.20 10.35 -11.32
N ALA A 68 -8.46 10.16 -11.69
CA ALA A 68 -9.14 8.88 -11.63
C ALA A 68 -8.45 7.80 -12.50
N ARG A 69 -8.05 8.15 -13.73
CA ARG A 69 -7.35 7.24 -14.64
C ARG A 69 -5.97 6.86 -14.10
N ILE A 70 -5.18 7.84 -13.64
CA ILE A 70 -3.86 7.62 -13.05
C ILE A 70 -3.96 6.75 -11.80
N GLY A 71 -4.87 7.10 -10.89
CA GLY A 71 -5.05 6.37 -9.65
C GLY A 71 -5.48 4.92 -9.91
N THR A 72 -6.42 4.69 -10.83
CA THR A 72 -6.89 3.33 -11.15
C THR A 72 -5.77 2.49 -11.74
N LEU A 73 -5.00 3.04 -12.68
CA LEU A 73 -3.83 2.36 -13.25
C LEU A 73 -2.76 2.06 -12.18
N ALA A 74 -2.47 3.03 -11.31
CA ALA A 74 -1.54 2.84 -10.20
C ALA A 74 -1.98 1.72 -9.26
N MET A 75 -3.28 1.65 -8.96
CA MET A 75 -3.85 0.58 -8.14
C MET A 75 -3.71 -0.78 -8.84
N THR A 76 -4.02 -0.86 -10.13
CA THR A 76 -3.86 -2.11 -10.91
C THR A 76 -2.41 -2.58 -10.94
N TYR A 77 -1.45 -1.70 -11.26
CA TYR A 77 -0.03 -2.07 -11.26
C TYR A 77 0.50 -2.41 -9.86
N SER A 78 0.00 -1.74 -8.82
CA SER A 78 0.35 -2.10 -7.44
C SER A 78 -0.08 -3.52 -7.11
N TRP A 79 -1.26 -3.96 -7.58
CA TRP A 79 -1.76 -5.31 -7.35
C TRP A 79 -0.90 -6.37 -8.06
N TYR A 80 -0.53 -6.13 -9.32
CA TYR A 80 0.39 -7.02 -10.05
C TYR A 80 1.76 -7.13 -9.36
N THR A 81 2.26 -6.02 -8.80
CA THR A 81 3.53 -6.01 -8.08
C THR A 81 3.46 -6.83 -6.80
N VAL A 82 2.36 -6.73 -6.05
CA VAL A 82 2.13 -7.54 -4.84
C VAL A 82 2.00 -9.03 -5.18
N LEU A 83 1.29 -9.38 -6.26
CA LEU A 83 1.18 -10.77 -6.71
C LEU A 83 2.55 -11.34 -7.10
N LEU A 84 3.35 -10.57 -7.84
CA LEU A 84 4.71 -10.97 -8.20
C LEU A 84 5.59 -11.12 -6.96
N TRP A 85 5.46 -10.22 -5.98
CA TRP A 85 6.17 -10.31 -4.71
C TRP A 85 5.83 -11.56 -3.91
N VAL A 86 4.53 -11.84 -3.72
CA VAL A 86 4.08 -13.04 -2.99
C VAL A 86 4.50 -14.32 -3.71
N ALA A 87 4.40 -14.35 -5.05
CA ALA A 87 4.88 -15.46 -5.84
C ALA A 87 6.40 -15.66 -5.70
N THR A 88 7.16 -14.57 -5.67
CA THR A 88 8.61 -14.59 -5.44
C THR A 88 8.93 -15.16 -4.06
N ILE A 89 8.23 -14.72 -3.01
CA ILE A 89 8.41 -15.26 -1.66
C ILE A 89 8.14 -16.77 -1.65
N ALA A 90 7.01 -17.20 -2.23
CA ALA A 90 6.61 -18.60 -2.24
C ALA A 90 7.60 -19.47 -3.02
N MET A 91 8.04 -19.04 -4.20
CA MET A 91 8.95 -19.82 -5.04
C MET A 91 10.36 -19.90 -4.45
N ILE A 92 10.90 -18.77 -3.97
CA ILE A 92 12.29 -18.69 -3.51
C ILE A 92 12.43 -19.21 -2.08
N PHE A 93 11.54 -18.83 -1.16
CA PHE A 93 11.67 -19.15 0.26
C PHE A 93 10.73 -20.26 0.74
N GLY A 94 9.68 -20.57 -0.03
CA GLY A 94 8.75 -21.67 0.27
C GLY A 94 9.16 -23.00 -0.37
N PHE A 95 9.28 -23.02 -1.70
CA PHE A 95 9.50 -24.26 -2.46
C PHE A 95 10.98 -24.54 -2.79
N GLY A 96 11.77 -23.52 -3.11
CA GLY A 96 13.12 -23.68 -3.67
C GLY A 96 14.30 -23.38 -2.75
N GLY A 97 14.07 -22.88 -1.53
CA GLY A 97 15.11 -22.25 -0.70
C GLY A 97 15.47 -22.99 0.57
N GLY A 98 16.77 -23.03 0.90
CA GLY A 98 17.26 -23.48 2.21
C GLY A 98 17.02 -22.48 3.35
N TYR A 99 16.74 -21.22 3.03
CA TYR A 99 16.36 -20.17 3.99
C TYR A 99 14.84 -20.05 4.07
N LYS A 100 14.29 -20.26 5.28
CA LYS A 100 12.86 -20.10 5.56
C LYS A 100 12.61 -18.67 6.06
N VAL A 101 11.78 -17.93 5.34
CA VAL A 101 11.26 -16.64 5.80
C VAL A 101 10.14 -16.90 6.80
N THR A 102 10.17 -16.19 7.93
CA THR A 102 9.12 -16.34 8.93
C THR A 102 7.83 -15.67 8.47
N MET A 103 6.70 -16.06 9.08
CA MET A 103 5.41 -15.45 8.75
C MET A 103 5.42 -13.94 9.01
N ALA A 104 6.06 -13.48 10.09
CA ALA A 104 6.18 -12.07 10.42
C ALA A 104 6.93 -11.30 9.33
N GLN A 105 8.08 -11.81 8.90
CA GLN A 105 8.88 -11.21 7.82
C GLN A 105 8.14 -11.18 6.49
N ALA A 106 7.43 -12.27 6.13
CA ALA A 106 6.65 -12.35 4.89
C ALA A 106 5.49 -11.33 4.89
N VAL A 107 4.75 -11.22 5.99
CA VAL A 107 3.67 -10.24 6.13
C VAL A 107 4.24 -8.82 6.12
N GLY A 108 5.27 -8.56 6.92
CA GLY A 108 5.86 -7.24 7.05
C GLY A 108 6.42 -6.68 5.75
N THR A 109 7.14 -7.51 4.98
CA THR A 109 7.61 -7.12 3.64
C THR A 109 6.46 -6.88 2.67
N THR A 110 5.41 -7.71 2.71
CA THR A 110 4.22 -7.53 1.86
C THR A 110 3.51 -6.22 2.15
N LEU A 111 3.35 -5.83 3.42
CA LEU A 111 2.76 -4.55 3.81
C LEU A 111 3.55 -3.37 3.21
N ILE A 112 4.88 -3.42 3.31
CA ILE A 112 5.75 -2.39 2.71
C ILE A 112 5.57 -2.36 1.20
N VAL A 113 5.59 -3.51 0.53
CA VAL A 113 5.44 -3.60 -0.94
C VAL A 113 4.10 -3.03 -1.39
N ILE A 114 2.99 -3.31 -0.70
CA ILE A 114 1.67 -2.74 -1.03
C ILE A 114 1.75 -1.21 -1.02
N VAL A 115 2.24 -0.63 0.08
CA VAL A 115 2.27 0.82 0.28
C VAL A 115 3.23 1.49 -0.70
N VAL A 116 4.45 0.98 -0.82
CA VAL A 116 5.47 1.54 -1.72
C VAL A 116 5.03 1.45 -3.17
N SER A 117 4.42 0.34 -3.58
CA SER A 117 3.99 0.16 -4.96
C SER A 117 2.94 1.18 -5.36
N ILE A 118 1.88 1.35 -4.56
CA ILE A 118 0.79 2.26 -4.95
C ILE A 118 1.21 3.72 -4.93
N PHE A 119 2.00 4.16 -3.94
CA PHE A 119 2.57 5.51 -3.96
C PHE A 119 3.59 5.69 -5.08
N GLY A 120 4.43 4.68 -5.34
CA GLY A 120 5.43 4.69 -6.40
C GLY A 120 4.81 4.81 -7.78
N PHE A 121 3.81 3.98 -8.11
CA PHE A 121 3.10 4.07 -9.39
C PHE A 121 2.28 5.35 -9.51
N ASN A 122 1.59 5.78 -8.44
CA ASN A 122 0.82 7.03 -8.47
C ASN A 122 1.73 8.24 -8.75
N TRP A 123 2.89 8.28 -8.10
CA TRP A 123 3.91 9.31 -8.35
C TRP A 123 4.54 9.22 -9.74
N TYR A 124 4.90 8.01 -10.20
CA TYR A 124 5.50 7.79 -11.52
C TYR A 124 4.54 8.17 -12.66
N LEU A 125 3.29 7.70 -12.60
CA LEU A 125 2.26 8.02 -13.59
C LEU A 125 1.82 9.49 -13.49
N GLY A 126 1.80 10.07 -12.29
CA GLY A 126 1.59 11.50 -12.08
C GLY A 126 2.66 12.38 -12.73
N ARG A 127 3.92 11.93 -12.72
CA ARG A 127 5.04 12.62 -13.40
C ARG A 127 5.09 12.43 -14.90
N LYS A 128 4.56 11.32 -15.42
CA LYS A 128 4.47 11.05 -16.87
C LYS A 128 3.46 11.94 -17.62
N GLY A 129 3.14 13.09 -17.02
CA GLY A 129 1.97 13.90 -17.25
C GLY A 129 1.84 14.62 -18.59
N ASP A 130 2.58 14.23 -19.63
CA ASP A 130 2.36 14.62 -21.04
C ASP A 130 3.28 13.80 -21.98
N VAL A 131 2.93 12.55 -22.27
CA VAL A 131 3.43 11.86 -23.47
C VAL A 131 2.25 11.10 -24.07
N GLU A 132 1.47 11.86 -24.84
CA GLU A 132 0.25 11.54 -25.61
C GLU A 132 -1.10 11.54 -24.86
#